data_AF-A0A1J4WWE7-F1
#
_entry.id   AF-A0A1J4WWE7-F1
#
_cell.length_a   1.000
_cell.length_b   1.000
_cell.length_c   1.000
_cell.angle_alpha   90.00
_cell.angle_beta   90.00
_cell.angle_gamma   90.00
#
_symmetry.space_group_name_H-M   'P 1'
#
loop_
_entity.id
_entity.type
_entity.pdbx_description
1 polymer ?
#
loop_
_entity_poly.entity_id
_entity_poly.type
_entity_poly.pdbx_seq_one_letter_code
_entity_poly.pdbx_strand_id
1 'polypeptide(L)'
;MDTKLLKFFYKWHRFEKQNNIDIIDFDLVQQGKNIPDAFNSRDDVEKELLQLIDEYNAIPNKNEFISSKLIACKYYLSALQGKKFPFGEYVSNTMGIVPKIISIKVLENQLKTTADTYKTIGYSYEKAGLEKYEHENQLTQKEIELTFKKFRDDILPKVIKWLRLQVELKYKIKFVDIDTYWMNWISTDENGEILLQYNLNNRHKWLKGSTEYLVFHEICAHALQTLSWKNQIINGGLNPFVGLTTVFSPEQFFLEGIAESLYYFYPSNPFSDYGLASLHTDHLYWLVMNNAHIMVNSGESINKIVQFIKKYLPTRKEEEIVKNLKERVNDPLFRTYQYIYGIALYYHKLIADKLTNEQRRQYVLDIYQNVYNPKTIIDKFQVEL
;
A
#
# COMPACT_ATOMS: atom_id res chain seq x y z
N MET A 1 -8.52 -26.64 -8.30
CA MET A 1 -9.12 -25.30 -8.10
C MET A 1 -8.12 -24.22 -8.44
N ASP A 2 -6.94 -24.21 -7.83
CA ASP A 2 -5.90 -23.17 -8.01
C ASP A 2 -5.57 -22.84 -9.47
N THR A 3 -5.37 -23.85 -10.33
CA THR A 3 -5.13 -23.63 -11.77
C THR A 3 -6.27 -22.87 -12.45
N LYS A 4 -7.53 -23.09 -12.06
CA LYS A 4 -8.68 -22.34 -12.60
C LYS A 4 -8.63 -20.88 -12.16
N LEU A 5 -8.37 -20.64 -10.87
CA LEU A 5 -8.24 -19.29 -10.31
C LEU A 5 -7.13 -18.47 -10.97
N LEU A 6 -5.95 -19.07 -11.15
CA LEU A 6 -4.83 -18.42 -11.84
C LEU A 6 -5.20 -18.08 -13.28
N LYS A 7 -5.76 -19.03 -14.03
CA LYS A 7 -6.18 -18.81 -15.43
C LYS A 7 -7.18 -17.65 -15.49
N PHE A 8 -8.20 -17.67 -14.64
CA PHE A 8 -9.21 -16.60 -14.58
C PHE A 8 -8.56 -15.21 -14.40
N PHE A 9 -7.64 -15.05 -13.45
CA PHE A 9 -6.97 -13.77 -13.19
C PHE A 9 -6.13 -13.30 -14.38
N TYR A 10 -5.39 -14.19 -15.03
CA TYR A 10 -4.64 -13.83 -16.23
C TYR A 10 -5.55 -13.40 -17.39
N LYS A 11 -6.66 -14.11 -17.62
CA LYS A 11 -7.65 -13.73 -18.64
C LYS A 11 -8.23 -12.36 -18.34
N TRP A 12 -8.59 -12.10 -17.08
CA TRP A 12 -9.17 -10.83 -16.65
C TRP A 12 -8.17 -9.69 -16.76
N HIS A 13 -6.92 -9.88 -16.30
CA HIS A 13 -5.86 -8.89 -16.43
C HIS A 13 -5.61 -8.52 -17.90
N ARG A 14 -5.50 -9.50 -18.80
CA ARG A 14 -5.30 -9.21 -20.23
C ARG A 14 -6.46 -8.43 -20.86
N PHE A 15 -7.69 -8.72 -20.45
CA PHE A 15 -8.87 -7.99 -20.90
C PHE A 15 -8.85 -6.54 -20.39
N GLU A 16 -8.66 -6.33 -19.09
CA GLU A 16 -8.69 -4.98 -18.49
C GLU A 16 -7.49 -4.11 -18.84
N LYS A 17 -6.34 -4.71 -19.16
CA LYS A 17 -5.17 -3.95 -19.63
C LYS A 17 -5.45 -3.20 -20.93
N GLN A 18 -6.39 -3.67 -21.76
CA GLN A 18 -6.87 -2.95 -22.95
C GLN A 18 -7.66 -1.68 -22.58
N ASN A 19 -8.17 -1.60 -21.35
CA ASN A 19 -8.86 -0.45 -20.77
C ASN A 19 -7.95 0.35 -19.81
N ASN A 20 -6.63 0.15 -19.85
CA ASN A 20 -5.64 0.75 -18.94
C ASN A 20 -5.91 0.47 -17.46
N ILE A 21 -6.41 -0.72 -17.13
CA ILE A 21 -6.62 -1.17 -15.76
C ILE A 21 -5.77 -2.42 -15.50
N ASP A 22 -4.90 -2.35 -14.50
CA ASP A 22 -4.14 -3.51 -14.04
C ASP A 22 -4.91 -4.25 -12.95
N ILE A 23 -5.28 -5.50 -13.24
CA ILE A 23 -5.90 -6.40 -12.27
C ILE A 23 -4.88 -7.11 -11.38
N ILE A 24 -3.69 -7.37 -11.92
CA ILE A 24 -2.59 -8.05 -11.23
C ILE A 24 -1.53 -6.99 -11.05
N ASP A 25 -1.12 -6.80 -9.80
CA ASP A 25 -0.08 -5.86 -9.40
C ASP A 25 1.29 -6.56 -9.36
N PHE A 26 1.39 -7.63 -8.58
CA PHE A 26 2.52 -8.56 -8.63
C PHE A 26 2.09 -9.91 -9.21
N ASP A 27 2.87 -10.42 -10.17
CA ASP A 27 2.83 -11.81 -10.61
C ASP A 27 4.02 -12.60 -10.05
N LEU A 28 3.82 -13.22 -8.89
CA LEU A 28 4.82 -14.04 -8.20
C LEU A 28 4.81 -15.51 -8.65
N VAL A 29 3.87 -15.90 -9.51
CA VAL A 29 3.65 -17.31 -9.92
C VAL A 29 4.35 -17.61 -11.23
N GLN A 30 4.29 -16.66 -12.17
CA GLN A 30 4.94 -16.74 -13.47
C GLN A 30 4.49 -17.94 -14.31
N GLN A 31 3.28 -17.90 -14.87
CA GLN A 31 2.82 -18.97 -15.79
C GLN A 31 3.58 -19.04 -17.13
N GLY A 32 4.58 -18.17 -17.35
CA GLY A 32 5.40 -18.15 -18.56
C GLY A 32 4.56 -17.89 -19.80
N LYS A 33 4.72 -18.71 -20.85
CA LYS A 33 4.00 -18.56 -22.14
C LYS A 33 2.59 -19.18 -22.14
N ASN A 34 2.16 -19.85 -21.08
CA ASN A 34 0.89 -20.58 -21.02
C ASN A 34 -0.28 -19.69 -20.56
N ILE A 35 -0.24 -18.40 -20.87
CA ILE A 35 -1.23 -17.42 -20.45
C ILE A 35 -2.47 -17.57 -21.34
N PRO A 36 -3.67 -17.81 -20.77
CA PRO A 36 -4.90 -17.94 -21.55
C PRO A 36 -5.27 -16.66 -22.29
N ASP A 37 -6.14 -16.79 -23.30
CA ASP A 37 -6.68 -15.66 -24.06
C ASP A 37 -7.57 -14.76 -23.19
N ALA A 38 -7.59 -13.47 -23.49
CA ALA A 38 -8.40 -12.49 -22.76
C ALA A 38 -9.91 -12.84 -22.83
N PHE A 39 -10.67 -12.36 -21.84
CA PHE A 39 -12.12 -12.32 -21.96
C PHE A 39 -12.56 -11.38 -23.08
N ASN A 40 -13.81 -11.54 -23.56
CA ASN A 40 -14.38 -10.65 -24.58
C ASN A 40 -15.16 -9.48 -23.96
N SER A 41 -15.63 -9.63 -22.72
CA SER A 41 -16.47 -8.65 -22.03
C SER A 41 -16.36 -8.77 -20.50
N ARG A 42 -16.75 -7.72 -19.78
CA ARG A 42 -16.90 -7.75 -18.31
C ARG A 42 -17.98 -8.73 -17.86
N ASP A 43 -18.99 -8.98 -18.68
CA ASP A 43 -20.06 -9.94 -18.38
C ASP A 43 -19.53 -11.39 -18.42
N ASP A 44 -18.60 -11.70 -19.33
CA ASP A 44 -17.90 -12.99 -19.33
C ASP A 44 -17.03 -13.17 -18.07
N VAL A 45 -16.34 -12.10 -17.65
CA VAL A 45 -15.57 -12.08 -16.41
C VAL A 45 -16.50 -12.35 -15.23
N GLU A 46 -17.63 -11.66 -15.15
CA GLU A 46 -18.59 -11.78 -14.05
C GLU A 46 -19.16 -13.20 -13.96
N LYS A 47 -19.56 -13.77 -15.10
CA LYS A 47 -20.09 -15.13 -15.18
C LYS A 47 -19.08 -16.17 -14.67
N GLU A 48 -17.84 -16.12 -15.15
CA GLU A 48 -16.80 -17.05 -14.71
C GLU A 48 -16.42 -16.83 -13.23
N LEU A 49 -16.38 -15.57 -12.77
CA LEU A 49 -16.10 -15.22 -11.38
C LEU A 49 -17.17 -15.77 -10.42
N LEU A 50 -18.46 -15.61 -10.75
CA LEU A 50 -19.54 -16.13 -9.92
C LEU A 50 -19.50 -17.65 -9.82
N GLN A 51 -19.23 -18.34 -10.93
CA GLN A 51 -19.03 -19.79 -10.92
C GLN A 51 -17.84 -20.19 -10.03
N LEU A 52 -16.71 -19.48 -10.13
CA LEU A 52 -15.53 -19.76 -9.30
C LEU A 52 -15.81 -19.52 -7.82
N ILE A 53 -16.56 -18.48 -7.47
CA ILE A 53 -16.99 -18.22 -6.09
C ILE A 53 -17.82 -19.40 -5.56
N ASP A 54 -18.80 -19.87 -6.32
CA ASP A 54 -19.66 -20.99 -5.91
C ASP A 54 -18.87 -22.29 -5.77
N GLU A 55 -18.04 -22.62 -6.77
CA GLU A 55 -17.18 -23.81 -6.72
C GLU A 55 -16.18 -23.73 -5.55
N TYR A 56 -15.57 -22.56 -5.31
CA TYR A 56 -14.62 -22.38 -4.20
C TYR A 56 -15.31 -22.49 -2.85
N ASN A 57 -16.52 -21.93 -2.73
CA ASN A 57 -17.30 -21.98 -1.49
C ASN A 57 -17.70 -23.39 -1.08
N ALA A 58 -17.86 -24.30 -2.03
CA ALA A 58 -18.16 -25.71 -1.79
C ALA A 58 -16.96 -26.53 -1.26
N ILE A 59 -15.73 -25.99 -1.31
CA ILE A 59 -14.54 -26.69 -0.83
C ILE A 59 -14.52 -26.72 0.73
N PRO A 60 -14.42 -27.91 1.35
CA PRO A 60 -14.24 -28.02 2.81
C PRO A 60 -12.90 -27.42 3.24
N ASN A 61 -12.86 -26.76 4.41
CA ASN A 61 -11.65 -26.15 4.98
C ASN A 61 -10.93 -25.20 4.00
N LYS A 62 -11.69 -24.51 3.14
CA LYS A 62 -11.16 -23.54 2.18
C LYS A 62 -10.43 -22.38 2.87
N ASN A 63 -9.50 -21.76 2.16
CA ASN A 63 -8.77 -20.61 2.67
C ASN A 63 -9.70 -19.37 2.69
N GLU A 64 -9.90 -18.80 3.88
CA GLU A 64 -10.79 -17.65 4.09
C GLU A 64 -10.30 -16.38 3.38
N PHE A 65 -8.98 -16.20 3.28
CA PHE A 65 -8.39 -15.08 2.55
C PHE A 65 -8.72 -15.17 1.06
N ILE A 66 -8.58 -16.36 0.44
CA ILE A 66 -8.94 -16.56 -0.98
C ILE A 66 -10.44 -16.28 -1.20
N SER A 67 -11.29 -16.73 -0.28
CA SER A 67 -12.73 -16.44 -0.34
C SER A 67 -12.99 -14.92 -0.32
N SER A 68 -12.30 -14.21 0.57
CA SER A 68 -12.42 -12.75 0.71
C SER A 68 -11.90 -12.01 -0.52
N LYS A 69 -10.80 -12.48 -1.12
CA LYS A 69 -10.25 -11.95 -2.36
C LYS A 69 -11.21 -12.11 -3.54
N LEU A 70 -11.87 -13.25 -3.67
CA LEU A 70 -12.89 -13.44 -4.72
C LEU A 70 -14.10 -12.53 -4.54
N ILE A 71 -14.53 -12.28 -3.29
CA ILE A 71 -15.56 -11.28 -3.00
C ILE A 71 -15.09 -9.87 -3.38
N ALA A 72 -13.86 -9.51 -3.07
CA ALA A 72 -13.28 -8.23 -3.47
C ALA A 72 -13.30 -8.05 -5.01
N CYS A 73 -12.92 -9.10 -5.75
CA CYS A 73 -13.01 -9.11 -7.22
C CYS A 73 -14.44 -8.85 -7.72
N LYS A 74 -15.44 -9.47 -7.09
CA LYS A 74 -16.85 -9.29 -7.47
C LYS A 74 -17.29 -7.85 -7.29
N TYR A 75 -16.99 -7.24 -6.13
CA TYR A 75 -17.36 -5.86 -5.85
C TYR A 75 -16.63 -4.88 -6.76
N TYR A 76 -15.33 -5.10 -7.00
CA TYR A 76 -14.54 -4.27 -7.89
C TYR A 76 -15.04 -4.34 -9.34
N LEU A 77 -15.29 -5.55 -9.86
CA LEU A 77 -15.83 -5.74 -11.21
C LEU A 77 -17.20 -5.06 -11.37
N SER A 78 -18.11 -5.24 -10.41
CA SER A 78 -19.40 -4.55 -10.42
C SER A 78 -19.23 -3.02 -10.42
N ALA A 79 -18.26 -2.50 -9.67
CA ALA A 79 -17.97 -1.06 -9.66
C ALA A 79 -17.40 -0.58 -11.00
N LEU A 80 -16.57 -1.37 -11.67
CA LEU A 80 -16.11 -1.12 -13.04
C LEU A 80 -17.26 -1.13 -14.06
N GLN A 81 -18.30 -1.94 -13.84
CA GLN A 81 -19.55 -1.93 -14.63
C GLN A 81 -20.49 -0.77 -14.24
N GLY A 82 -20.08 0.13 -13.34
CA GLY A 82 -20.82 1.34 -12.96
C GLY A 82 -21.74 1.19 -11.75
N LYS A 83 -21.76 0.03 -11.08
CA LYS A 83 -22.54 -0.16 -9.86
C LYS A 83 -21.96 0.69 -8.72
N LYS A 84 -22.81 1.49 -8.09
CA LYS A 84 -22.43 2.32 -6.93
C LYS A 84 -22.82 1.63 -5.64
N PHE A 85 -21.82 1.31 -4.83
CA PHE A 85 -22.00 0.74 -3.49
C PHE A 85 -21.88 1.82 -2.42
N PRO A 86 -22.61 1.74 -1.29
CA PRO A 86 -22.27 2.50 -0.08
C PRO A 86 -20.80 2.33 0.27
N PHE A 87 -20.14 3.41 0.74
CA PHE A 87 -18.69 3.39 0.96
C PHE A 87 -18.26 2.33 1.98
N GLY A 88 -18.98 2.24 3.10
CA GLY A 88 -18.75 1.22 4.12
C GLY A 88 -18.82 -0.21 3.58
N GLU A 89 -19.85 -0.49 2.77
CA GLU A 89 -20.03 -1.80 2.13
C GLU A 89 -18.90 -2.08 1.14
N TYR A 90 -18.54 -1.11 0.30
CA TYR A 90 -17.51 -1.27 -0.72
C TYR A 90 -16.16 -1.59 -0.08
N VAL A 91 -15.70 -0.78 0.87
CA VAL A 91 -14.41 -1.00 1.56
C VAL A 91 -14.42 -2.31 2.36
N SER A 92 -15.53 -2.65 3.03
CA SER A 92 -15.58 -3.90 3.80
C SER A 92 -15.43 -5.13 2.92
N ASN A 93 -16.03 -5.11 1.72
CA ASN A 93 -15.97 -6.24 0.80
C ASN A 93 -14.72 -6.27 -0.06
N THR A 94 -14.08 -5.13 -0.35
CA THR A 94 -12.83 -5.09 -1.11
C THR A 94 -11.61 -5.23 -0.20
N MET A 95 -11.56 -4.51 0.92
CA MET A 95 -10.38 -4.44 1.79
C MET A 95 -10.49 -5.31 3.06
N GLY A 96 -11.64 -5.93 3.33
CA GLY A 96 -11.82 -6.78 4.50
C GLY A 96 -11.87 -6.03 5.83
N ILE A 97 -12.06 -4.70 5.79
CA ILE A 97 -12.10 -3.83 6.98
C ILE A 97 -13.27 -2.86 6.93
N VAL A 98 -13.80 -2.49 8.10
CA VAL A 98 -14.85 -1.47 8.19
C VAL A 98 -14.21 -0.08 8.22
N PRO A 99 -14.67 0.88 7.40
CA PRO A 99 -14.17 2.23 7.46
C PRO A 99 -14.39 2.90 8.82
N LYS A 100 -13.38 3.61 9.32
CA LYS A 100 -13.46 4.25 10.62
C LYS A 100 -12.65 5.55 10.68
N ILE A 101 -13.23 6.53 11.36
CA ILE A 101 -12.60 7.83 11.63
C ILE A 101 -11.51 7.64 12.68
N ILE A 102 -10.32 8.16 12.39
CA ILE A 102 -9.22 8.27 13.34
C ILE A 102 -9.48 9.49 14.22
N SER A 103 -9.38 9.33 15.54
CA SER A 103 -9.69 10.41 16.48
C SER A 103 -8.81 11.65 16.27
N ILE A 104 -9.38 12.83 16.53
CA ILE A 104 -8.63 14.10 16.47
C ILE A 104 -7.40 14.06 17.37
N LYS A 105 -7.49 13.43 18.55
CA LYS A 105 -6.35 13.26 19.47
C LYS A 105 -5.16 12.56 18.81
N VAL A 106 -5.41 11.53 17.99
CA VAL A 106 -4.35 10.83 17.25
C VAL A 106 -3.73 11.75 16.20
N LEU A 107 -4.55 12.52 15.47
CA LEU A 107 -4.06 13.48 14.48
C LEU A 107 -3.23 14.60 15.11
N GLU A 108 -3.68 15.18 16.22
CA GLU A 108 -2.93 16.22 16.95
C GLU A 108 -1.61 15.69 17.50
N ASN A 109 -1.60 14.45 18.03
CA ASN A 109 -0.37 13.81 18.48
C ASN A 109 0.61 13.59 17.32
N GLN A 110 0.13 13.10 16.16
CA GLN A 110 0.99 12.91 15.00
C GLN A 110 1.48 14.25 14.41
N LEU A 111 0.63 15.29 14.40
CA LEU A 111 1.02 16.65 14.03
C LEU A 111 2.14 17.16 14.93
N LYS A 112 2.01 16.98 16.25
CA LYS A 112 3.06 17.35 17.20
C LYS A 112 4.36 16.59 16.93
N THR A 113 4.31 15.28 16.75
CA THR A 113 5.51 14.48 16.41
C THR A 113 6.17 14.97 15.13
N THR A 114 5.38 15.28 14.11
CA THR A 114 5.87 15.81 12.83
C THR A 114 6.50 17.19 13.03
N ALA A 115 5.86 18.08 13.80
CA ALA A 115 6.42 19.39 14.09
C ALA A 115 7.72 19.32 14.89
N ASP A 116 7.82 18.40 15.84
CA ASP A 116 9.03 18.18 16.62
C ASP A 116 10.19 17.68 15.73
N THR A 117 9.94 16.81 14.73
CA THR A 117 11.01 16.36 13.83
C THR A 117 11.50 17.46 12.89
N TYR A 118 10.61 18.32 12.37
CA TYR A 118 11.02 19.50 11.61
C TYR A 118 11.84 20.47 12.47
N LYS A 119 11.46 20.65 13.74
CA LYS A 119 12.22 21.49 14.66
C LYS A 119 13.65 20.99 14.87
N THR A 120 13.84 19.67 14.99
CA THR A 120 15.17 19.04 15.11
C THR A 120 16.06 19.36 13.92
N ILE A 121 15.51 19.39 12.70
CA ILE A 121 16.25 19.75 11.48
C ILE A 121 16.27 21.26 11.19
N GLY A 122 15.79 22.11 12.11
CA GLY A 122 15.91 23.56 12.05
C GLY A 122 14.79 24.30 11.30
N TYR A 123 13.63 23.66 11.10
CA TYR A 123 12.48 24.23 10.39
C TYR A 123 11.21 24.23 11.26
N SER A 124 10.29 25.15 11.03
CA SER A 124 8.96 25.12 11.66
C SER A 124 7.97 24.34 10.79
N TYR A 125 7.00 23.68 11.43
CA TYR A 125 5.88 23.01 10.74
C TYR A 125 4.71 23.98 10.51
N GLU A 126 5.04 25.12 9.93
CA GLU A 126 4.09 26.10 9.43
C GLU A 126 4.35 26.31 7.94
N LYS A 127 3.39 26.86 7.20
CA LYS A 127 3.49 27.00 5.74
C LYS A 127 4.83 27.58 5.28
N ALA A 128 5.25 28.71 5.86
CA ALA A 128 6.52 29.36 5.49
C ALA A 128 7.76 28.53 5.84
N GLY A 129 7.74 27.81 6.97
CA GLY A 129 8.84 26.93 7.37
C GLY A 129 8.98 25.70 6.47
N LEU A 130 7.85 25.12 6.07
CA LEU A 130 7.80 24.00 5.14
C LEU A 130 8.20 24.41 3.72
N GLU A 131 7.72 25.56 3.23
CA GLU A 131 8.15 26.10 1.93
C GLU A 131 9.66 26.39 1.89
N LYS A 132 10.22 26.91 3.00
CA LYS A 132 11.67 27.09 3.15
C LYS A 132 12.41 25.76 3.11
N TYR A 133 11.95 24.75 3.88
CA TYR A 133 12.52 23.41 3.85
C TYR A 133 12.50 22.79 2.45
N GLU A 134 11.36 22.86 1.77
CA GLU A 134 11.17 22.36 0.41
C GLU A 134 12.07 23.06 -0.60
N HIS A 135 12.43 24.32 -0.39
CA HIS A 135 13.35 25.06 -1.26
C HIS A 135 14.82 24.69 -1.00
N GLU A 136 15.23 24.65 0.27
CA GLU A 136 16.63 24.46 0.66
C GLU A 136 17.10 22.99 0.62
N ASN A 137 16.18 22.02 0.54
CA ASN A 137 16.51 20.60 0.68
C ASN A 137 16.07 19.73 -0.51
N GLN A 138 15.86 20.32 -1.69
CA GLN A 138 15.65 19.54 -2.92
C GLN A 138 16.92 18.78 -3.29
N LEU A 139 16.74 17.53 -3.68
CA LEU A 139 17.82 16.66 -4.14
C LEU A 139 17.91 16.72 -5.67
N THR A 140 19.13 16.77 -6.17
CA THR A 140 19.43 16.46 -7.57
C THR A 140 19.31 14.96 -7.82
N GLN A 141 19.13 14.55 -9.09
CA GLN A 141 19.13 13.13 -9.48
C GLN A 141 20.33 12.36 -8.91
N LYS A 142 21.54 12.92 -9.02
CA LYS A 142 22.75 12.28 -8.50
C LYS A 142 22.70 12.07 -6.99
N GLU A 143 22.17 13.04 -6.24
CA GLU A 143 22.00 12.91 -4.79
C GLU A 143 20.92 11.89 -4.42
N ILE A 144 19.83 11.82 -5.19
CA ILE A 144 18.79 10.80 -5.02
C ILE A 144 19.41 9.41 -5.16
N GLU A 145 20.08 9.14 -6.29
CA GLU A 145 20.72 7.84 -6.55
C GLU A 145 21.76 7.46 -5.49
N LEU A 146 22.60 8.41 -5.06
CA LEU A 146 23.64 8.18 -4.05
C LEU A 146 23.05 7.92 -2.67
N THR A 147 22.11 8.74 -2.20
CA THR A 147 21.50 8.59 -0.87
C THR A 147 20.66 7.33 -0.79
N PHE A 148 19.90 7.03 -1.85
CA PHE A 148 19.15 5.80 -2.01
C PHE A 148 20.07 4.57 -1.88
N LYS A 149 21.13 4.50 -2.71
CA LYS A 149 22.06 3.38 -2.71
C LYS A 149 22.74 3.22 -1.35
N LYS A 150 23.23 4.32 -0.78
CA LYS A 150 23.90 4.30 0.54
C LYS A 150 22.99 3.75 1.62
N PHE A 151 21.76 4.25 1.72
CA PHE A 151 20.83 3.80 2.76
C PHE A 151 20.42 2.34 2.55
N ARG A 152 20.07 1.94 1.32
CA ARG A 152 19.75 0.56 0.96
C ARG A 152 20.87 -0.41 1.34
N ASP A 153 22.11 -0.11 0.94
CA ASP A 153 23.25 -0.99 1.15
C ASP A 153 23.56 -1.17 2.66
N ASP A 154 23.19 -0.19 3.50
CA ASP A 154 23.31 -0.28 4.96
C ASP A 154 22.14 -1.00 5.64
N ILE A 155 20.89 -0.62 5.33
CA ILE A 155 19.72 -1.08 6.09
C ILE A 155 19.22 -2.47 5.65
N LEU A 156 19.27 -2.77 4.36
CA LEU A 156 18.68 -3.99 3.81
C LEU A 156 19.28 -5.26 4.42
N PRO A 157 20.62 -5.42 4.53
CA PRO A 157 21.20 -6.59 5.19
C PRO A 157 20.80 -6.71 6.67
N LYS A 158 20.60 -5.59 7.37
CA LYS A 158 20.19 -5.57 8.78
C LYS A 158 18.75 -6.03 8.94
N VAL A 159 17.83 -5.60 8.06
CA VAL A 159 16.43 -6.04 8.07
C VAL A 159 16.31 -7.53 7.76
N ILE A 160 17.03 -8.02 6.74
CA ILE A 160 17.07 -9.46 6.41
C ILE A 160 17.58 -10.29 7.59
N LYS A 161 18.68 -9.85 8.21
CA LYS A 161 19.25 -10.52 9.39
C LYS A 161 18.28 -10.49 10.58
N TRP A 162 17.62 -9.36 10.82
CA TRP A 162 16.65 -9.20 11.89
C TRP A 162 15.47 -10.14 11.70
N LEU A 163 14.87 -10.19 10.50
CA LEU A 163 13.77 -11.10 10.20
C LEU A 163 14.20 -12.56 10.05
N ARG A 164 15.50 -12.83 9.89
CA ARG A 164 16.07 -14.14 9.58
C ARG A 164 15.51 -14.72 8.27
N LEU A 165 15.29 -13.85 7.29
CA LEU A 165 14.74 -14.26 5.99
C LEU A 165 15.77 -15.05 5.18
N GLN A 166 15.29 -16.10 4.53
CA GLN A 166 16.03 -16.86 3.53
C GLN A 166 15.49 -16.51 2.15
N VAL A 167 15.92 -15.35 1.64
CA VAL A 167 15.47 -14.81 0.35
C VAL A 167 16.66 -14.46 -0.53
N GLU A 168 16.55 -14.78 -1.82
CA GLU A 168 17.48 -14.29 -2.83
C GLU A 168 17.04 -12.88 -3.24
N LEU A 169 17.94 -11.90 -3.12
CA LEU A 169 17.64 -10.51 -3.45
C LEU A 169 17.66 -10.30 -4.97
N LYS A 170 16.53 -10.60 -5.60
CA LYS A 170 16.36 -10.47 -7.05
C LYS A 170 15.28 -9.45 -7.39
N TYR A 171 15.70 -8.21 -7.61
CA TYR A 171 14.85 -7.11 -8.06
C TYR A 171 15.65 -6.12 -8.93
N LYS A 172 14.94 -5.37 -9.78
CA LYS A 172 15.47 -4.31 -10.63
C LYS A 172 15.06 -2.95 -10.09
N ILE A 173 15.96 -1.98 -10.19
CA ILE A 173 15.64 -0.57 -9.91
C ILE A 173 15.81 0.20 -11.21
N LYS A 174 14.83 1.04 -11.53
CA LYS A 174 14.90 2.00 -12.63
C LYS A 174 14.54 3.39 -12.11
N PHE A 175 15.37 4.36 -12.45
CA PHE A 175 15.01 5.78 -12.36
C PHE A 175 14.40 6.18 -13.70
N VAL A 176 13.20 6.75 -13.67
CA VAL A 176 12.41 7.09 -14.86
C VAL A 176 11.99 8.55 -14.80
N ASP A 177 11.64 9.12 -15.94
CA ASP A 177 11.05 10.45 -16.05
C ASP A 177 9.73 10.32 -16.83
N ILE A 178 8.64 10.16 -16.10
CA ILE A 178 7.31 9.94 -16.66
C ILE A 178 6.35 10.94 -16.02
N ASP A 179 5.58 11.67 -16.83
CA ASP A 179 4.56 12.59 -16.30
C ASP A 179 3.33 11.81 -15.81
N THR A 180 3.41 11.27 -14.59
CA THR A 180 2.36 10.45 -13.95
C THR A 180 2.23 10.79 -12.47
N TYR A 181 1.12 10.39 -11.84
CA TYR A 181 0.81 10.82 -10.48
C TYR A 181 1.73 10.20 -9.40
N TRP A 182 2.35 9.04 -9.69
CA TRP A 182 3.16 8.31 -8.72
C TRP A 182 4.63 8.76 -8.74
N MET A 183 5.20 8.90 -7.54
CA MET A 183 6.62 9.20 -7.35
C MET A 183 7.50 7.93 -7.37
N ASN A 184 6.92 6.81 -6.96
CA ASN A 184 7.52 5.50 -7.04
C ASN A 184 6.43 4.46 -7.30
N TRP A 185 6.83 3.34 -7.90
CA TRP A 185 5.94 2.21 -8.15
C TRP A 185 6.74 0.92 -8.05
N ILE A 186 6.20 -0.08 -7.38
CA ILE A 186 6.76 -1.42 -7.32
C ILE A 186 5.75 -2.41 -7.91
N SER A 187 6.25 -3.33 -8.74
CA SER A 187 5.44 -4.35 -9.39
C SER A 187 6.34 -5.51 -9.83
N THR A 188 5.83 -6.42 -10.64
CA THR A 188 6.66 -7.36 -11.40
C THR A 188 6.76 -6.98 -12.89
N ASP A 189 7.93 -7.19 -13.49
CA ASP A 189 8.11 -7.08 -14.94
C ASP A 189 7.49 -8.27 -15.70
N GLU A 190 7.60 -8.28 -17.02
CA GLU A 190 7.05 -9.35 -17.88
C GLU A 190 7.65 -10.74 -17.64
N ASN A 191 8.79 -10.83 -16.93
CA ASN A 191 9.43 -12.08 -16.52
C ASN A 191 9.08 -12.42 -15.06
N GLY A 192 8.19 -11.64 -14.42
CA GLY A 192 7.80 -11.77 -13.03
C GLY A 192 8.92 -11.42 -12.04
N GLU A 193 9.95 -10.69 -12.47
CA GLU A 193 10.99 -10.16 -11.58
C GLU A 193 10.50 -8.86 -10.96
N ILE A 194 10.77 -8.65 -9.67
CA ILE A 194 10.33 -7.43 -8.99
C ILE A 194 11.03 -6.23 -9.62
N LEU A 195 10.25 -5.22 -10.00
CA LEU A 195 10.70 -3.98 -10.63
C LEU A 195 10.25 -2.80 -9.77
N LEU A 196 11.23 -2.03 -9.30
CA LEU A 196 11.04 -0.77 -8.61
C LEU A 196 11.34 0.37 -9.57
N GLN A 197 10.40 1.28 -9.71
CA GLN A 197 10.54 2.49 -10.51
C GLN A 197 10.47 3.71 -9.61
N TYR A 198 11.46 4.60 -9.73
CA TYR A 198 11.49 5.88 -9.04
C TYR A 198 11.39 7.00 -10.08
N ASN A 199 10.34 7.80 -9.97
CA ASN A 199 10.00 8.83 -10.94
C ASN A 199 10.65 10.16 -10.57
N LEU A 200 11.62 10.58 -11.38
CA LEU A 200 12.38 11.81 -11.24
C LEU A 200 11.76 12.97 -12.02
N ASN A 201 10.54 12.80 -12.54
CA ASN A 201 9.82 13.87 -13.22
C ASN A 201 9.68 15.09 -12.31
N ASN A 202 9.81 16.28 -12.90
CA ASN A 202 9.84 17.57 -12.20
C ASN A 202 8.56 17.89 -11.39
N ARG A 203 7.46 17.17 -11.61
CA ARG A 203 6.25 17.25 -10.78
C ARG A 203 6.46 16.71 -9.36
N HIS A 204 7.46 15.86 -9.13
CA HIS A 204 7.76 15.28 -7.83
C HIS A 204 8.90 16.03 -7.16
N LYS A 205 8.72 16.34 -5.88
CA LYS A 205 9.75 16.98 -5.06
C LYS A 205 10.48 15.92 -4.28
N TRP A 206 11.70 15.62 -4.70
CA TRP A 206 12.62 14.76 -3.97
C TRP A 206 13.37 15.59 -2.93
N LEU A 207 13.11 15.33 -1.66
CA LEU A 207 13.67 16.10 -0.53
C LEU A 207 14.62 15.23 0.30
N LYS A 208 15.57 15.84 1.02
CA LYS A 208 16.43 15.11 1.97
C LYS A 208 15.59 14.26 2.92
N GLY A 209 15.96 12.99 3.07
CA GLY A 209 15.24 12.00 3.89
C GLY A 209 14.22 11.16 3.13
N SER A 210 13.68 11.65 1.99
CA SER A 210 12.68 10.90 1.20
C SER A 210 13.22 9.57 0.68
N THR A 211 14.48 9.52 0.27
CA THR A 211 15.12 8.30 -0.21
C THR A 211 15.30 7.25 0.88
N GLU A 212 15.55 7.66 2.14
CA GLU A 212 15.63 6.73 3.27
C GLU A 212 14.26 6.08 3.52
N TYR A 213 13.22 6.91 3.62
CA TYR A 213 11.85 6.46 3.81
C TYR A 213 11.43 5.48 2.70
N LEU A 214 11.62 5.86 1.44
CA LEU A 214 11.22 5.05 0.29
C LEU A 214 11.99 3.73 0.19
N VAL A 215 13.29 3.70 0.50
CA VAL A 215 14.02 2.42 0.56
C VAL A 215 13.43 1.51 1.63
N PHE A 216 13.03 2.07 2.77
CA PHE A 216 12.46 1.30 3.86
C PHE A 216 11.05 0.77 3.52
N HIS A 217 10.22 1.62 2.91
CA HIS A 217 8.87 1.28 2.44
C HIS A 217 8.92 0.28 1.27
N GLU A 218 9.64 0.60 0.19
CA GLU A 218 9.61 -0.16 -1.06
C GLU A 218 10.46 -1.43 -1.01
N ILE A 219 11.70 -1.31 -0.51
CA ILE A 219 12.62 -2.45 -0.53
C ILE A 219 12.46 -3.29 0.74
N CYS A 220 12.54 -2.65 1.92
CA CYS A 220 12.54 -3.40 3.17
C CYS A 220 11.16 -3.97 3.52
N ALA A 221 10.08 -3.37 3.02
CA ALA A 221 8.73 -3.94 3.06
C ALA A 221 8.33 -4.64 1.78
N HIS A 222 7.86 -3.94 0.74
CA HIS A 222 7.22 -4.58 -0.41
C HIS A 222 8.10 -5.61 -1.12
N ALA A 223 9.35 -5.27 -1.47
CA ALA A 223 10.24 -6.19 -2.18
C ALA A 223 10.61 -7.43 -1.34
N LEU A 224 10.97 -7.26 -0.06
CA LEU A 224 11.30 -8.40 0.81
C LEU A 224 10.07 -9.29 1.08
N GLN A 225 8.91 -8.68 1.30
CA GLN A 225 7.65 -9.41 1.51
C GLN A 225 7.29 -10.23 0.28
N THR A 226 7.32 -9.63 -0.91
CA THR A 226 6.96 -10.31 -2.16
C THR A 226 7.99 -11.37 -2.57
N LEU A 227 9.30 -11.15 -2.34
CA LEU A 227 10.32 -12.20 -2.49
C LEU A 227 10.08 -13.38 -1.55
N SER A 228 9.71 -13.10 -0.29
CA SER A 228 9.40 -14.14 0.68
C SER A 228 8.14 -14.92 0.28
N TRP A 229 7.07 -14.24 -0.15
CA TRP A 229 5.88 -14.90 -0.69
C TRP A 229 6.20 -15.76 -1.92
N LYS A 230 7.01 -15.26 -2.85
CA LYS A 230 7.46 -16.04 -4.01
C LYS A 230 8.18 -17.33 -3.58
N ASN A 231 9.08 -17.24 -2.61
CA ASN A 231 9.76 -18.42 -2.06
C ASN A 231 8.78 -19.40 -1.40
N GLN A 232 7.81 -18.91 -0.64
CA GLN A 232 6.78 -19.76 -0.03
C GLN A 232 5.91 -20.45 -1.09
N ILE A 233 5.56 -19.77 -2.18
CA ILE A 233 4.81 -20.37 -3.29
C ILE A 233 5.61 -21.48 -3.96
N ILE A 234 6.89 -21.22 -4.28
CA ILE A 234 7.78 -22.21 -4.91
C ILE A 234 7.93 -23.46 -4.03
N ASN A 235 8.02 -23.26 -2.71
CA ASN A 235 8.19 -24.35 -1.75
C ASN A 235 6.87 -24.99 -1.29
N GLY A 236 5.73 -24.58 -1.85
CA GLY A 236 4.40 -25.11 -1.49
C GLY A 236 3.86 -24.66 -0.12
N GLY A 237 4.51 -23.68 0.52
CA GLY A 237 4.06 -23.06 1.78
C GLY A 237 2.92 -22.05 1.61
N LEU A 238 2.76 -21.46 0.41
CA LEU A 238 1.64 -20.59 0.07
C LEU A 238 0.92 -21.04 -1.20
N ASN A 239 -0.40 -20.85 -1.22
CA ASN A 239 -1.21 -21.11 -2.41
C ASN A 239 -0.80 -20.14 -3.54
N PRO A 240 -0.46 -20.64 -4.75
CA PRO A 240 -0.02 -19.78 -5.85
C PRO A 240 -0.99 -18.66 -6.20
N PHE A 241 -2.30 -18.84 -6.04
CA PHE A 241 -3.29 -17.80 -6.32
C PHE A 241 -3.09 -16.52 -5.49
N VAL A 242 -2.54 -16.67 -4.28
CA VAL A 242 -2.19 -15.53 -3.42
C VAL A 242 -1.08 -14.68 -4.06
N GLY A 243 -0.18 -15.31 -4.83
CA GLY A 243 0.93 -14.64 -5.51
C GLY A 243 0.54 -13.80 -6.72
N LEU A 244 -0.72 -13.79 -7.13
CA LEU A 244 -1.25 -12.82 -8.10
C LEU A 244 -1.93 -11.69 -7.33
N THR A 245 -1.16 -10.74 -6.79
CA THR A 245 -1.71 -9.70 -5.89
C THR A 245 -2.56 -8.69 -6.66
N THR A 246 -3.47 -8.01 -5.97
CA THR A 246 -4.23 -6.90 -6.54
C THR A 246 -4.29 -5.73 -5.57
N VAL A 247 -4.50 -4.52 -6.07
CA VAL A 247 -4.59 -3.28 -5.28
C VAL A 247 -5.99 -2.99 -4.74
N PHE A 248 -7.00 -3.80 -5.07
CA PHE A 248 -8.39 -3.64 -4.63
C PHE A 248 -8.87 -4.77 -3.71
N SER A 249 -7.95 -5.46 -3.04
CA SER A 249 -8.23 -6.68 -2.27
C SER A 249 -7.61 -6.65 -0.85
N PRO A 250 -8.01 -7.57 0.06
CA PRO A 250 -7.64 -7.48 1.48
C PRO A 250 -6.14 -7.58 1.78
N GLU A 251 -5.31 -8.10 0.88
CA GLU A 251 -3.85 -8.11 1.06
C GLU A 251 -3.25 -6.71 1.24
N GLN A 252 -3.90 -5.67 0.71
CA GLN A 252 -3.40 -4.29 0.82
C GLN A 252 -3.40 -3.76 2.26
N PHE A 253 -4.22 -4.34 3.14
CA PHE A 253 -4.13 -4.05 4.57
C PHE A 253 -2.75 -4.43 5.13
N PHE A 254 -2.11 -5.47 4.60
CA PHE A 254 -0.81 -5.96 5.06
C PHE A 254 0.35 -5.40 4.26
N LEU A 255 0.22 -5.33 2.92
CA LEU A 255 1.26 -4.78 2.05
C LEU A 255 1.53 -3.32 2.42
N GLU A 256 0.53 -2.45 2.29
CA GLU A 256 0.68 -1.03 2.63
C GLU A 256 0.79 -0.82 4.14
N GLY A 257 0.05 -1.61 4.93
CA GLY A 257 0.10 -1.52 6.38
C GLY A 257 1.50 -1.73 6.95
N ILE A 258 2.21 -2.78 6.53
CA ILE A 258 3.59 -3.00 6.96
C ILE A 258 4.54 -1.99 6.33
N ALA A 259 4.39 -1.67 5.04
CA ALA A 259 5.29 -0.72 4.39
C ALA A 259 5.29 0.65 5.06
N GLU A 260 4.11 1.15 5.44
CA GLU A 260 3.94 2.39 6.18
C GLU A 260 4.41 2.27 7.64
N SER A 261 4.26 1.12 8.29
CA SER A 261 4.45 1.00 9.74
C SER A 261 5.72 0.25 10.19
N LEU A 262 6.53 -0.27 9.26
CA LEU A 262 7.70 -1.13 9.54
C LEU A 262 8.64 -0.49 10.57
N TYR A 263 8.74 0.85 10.57
CA TYR A 263 9.52 1.63 11.53
C TYR A 263 9.20 1.30 12.99
N TYR A 264 7.92 1.10 13.31
CA TYR A 264 7.46 0.81 14.68
C TYR A 264 7.75 -0.64 15.11
N PHE A 265 8.01 -1.54 14.16
CA PHE A 265 8.36 -2.93 14.43
C PHE A 265 9.88 -3.13 14.52
N TYR A 266 10.64 -2.39 13.72
CA TYR A 266 12.10 -2.50 13.67
C TYR A 266 12.72 -2.04 15.02
N PRO A 267 13.70 -2.77 15.58
CA PRO A 267 14.11 -2.62 16.99
C PRO A 267 14.92 -1.35 17.29
N SER A 268 15.30 -0.58 16.28
CA SER A 268 16.10 0.64 16.42
C SER A 268 15.72 1.64 15.36
N ASN A 269 15.86 2.95 15.61
CA ASN A 269 15.65 3.95 14.58
C ASN A 269 16.67 3.75 13.42
N PRO A 270 16.21 3.47 12.18
CA PRO A 270 17.12 3.36 11.04
C PRO A 270 17.38 4.71 10.36
N PHE A 271 16.57 5.74 10.65
CA PHE A 271 16.53 6.98 9.88
C PHE A 271 17.40 8.09 10.48
N SER A 272 17.90 8.97 9.60
CA SER A 272 18.39 10.28 10.00
C SER A 272 17.25 11.19 10.47
N ASP A 273 17.56 12.34 11.05
CA ASP A 273 16.53 13.32 11.44
C ASP A 273 15.69 13.80 10.23
N TYR A 274 16.32 13.91 9.05
CA TYR A 274 15.61 14.18 7.80
C TYR A 274 14.71 13.01 7.37
N GLY A 275 15.18 11.77 7.51
CA GLY A 275 14.37 10.57 7.27
C GLY A 275 13.15 10.50 8.19
N LEU A 276 13.32 10.83 9.48
CA LEU A 276 12.21 10.91 10.44
C LEU A 276 11.21 12.02 10.10
N ALA A 277 11.68 13.17 9.62
CA ALA A 277 10.79 14.23 9.13
C ALA A 277 9.96 13.76 7.93
N SER A 278 10.59 13.06 6.98
CA SER A 278 9.90 12.45 5.82
C SER A 278 8.86 11.42 6.26
N LEU A 279 9.25 10.45 7.10
CA LEU A 279 8.38 9.40 7.63
C LEU A 279 7.14 9.99 8.32
N HIS A 280 7.34 10.93 9.26
CA HIS A 280 6.23 11.46 10.03
C HIS A 280 5.32 12.41 9.23
N THR A 281 5.85 13.06 8.20
CA THR A 281 5.04 13.82 7.23
C THR A 281 4.11 12.89 6.46
N ASP A 282 4.63 11.76 5.99
CA ASP A 282 3.84 10.78 5.25
C ASP A 282 2.76 10.14 6.14
N HIS A 283 3.12 9.76 7.37
CA HIS A 283 2.16 9.27 8.36
C HIS A 283 1.04 10.29 8.63
N LEU A 284 1.40 11.57 8.87
CA LEU A 284 0.39 12.61 9.10
C LEU A 284 -0.52 12.75 7.87
N TYR A 285 0.05 12.72 6.66
CA TYR A 285 -0.71 12.76 5.42
C TYR A 285 -1.73 11.63 5.35
N TRP A 286 -1.32 10.37 5.53
CA TRP A 286 -2.23 9.24 5.42
C TRP A 286 -3.32 9.21 6.50
N LEU A 287 -3.00 9.57 7.75
CA LEU A 287 -4.01 9.62 8.81
C LEU A 287 -5.04 10.74 8.59
N VAL A 288 -4.60 11.90 8.08
CA VAL A 288 -5.51 13.01 7.70
C VAL A 288 -6.36 12.61 6.50
N MET A 289 -5.75 12.00 5.49
CA MET A 289 -6.45 11.58 4.28
C MET A 289 -7.44 10.44 4.54
N ASN A 290 -7.21 9.56 5.53
CA ASN A 290 -8.20 8.58 5.99
C ASN A 290 -9.52 9.27 6.37
N ASN A 291 -9.45 10.29 7.23
CA ASN A 291 -10.64 11.01 7.68
C ASN A 291 -11.28 11.78 6.53
N ALA A 292 -10.48 12.46 5.70
CA ALA A 292 -10.99 13.17 4.53
C ALA A 292 -11.71 12.23 3.54
N HIS A 293 -11.22 11.00 3.37
CA HIS A 293 -11.81 9.97 2.53
C HIS A 293 -13.22 9.59 3.02
N ILE A 294 -13.38 9.38 4.32
CA ILE A 294 -14.67 9.07 4.93
C ILE A 294 -15.61 10.29 4.82
N MET A 295 -15.12 11.49 5.12
CA MET A 295 -15.91 12.73 5.02
C MET A 295 -16.48 12.93 3.62
N VAL A 296 -15.66 12.81 2.58
CA VAL A 296 -16.13 13.01 1.19
C VAL A 296 -17.13 11.94 0.76
N ASN A 297 -16.92 10.69 1.15
CA ASN A 297 -17.85 9.60 0.85
C ASN A 297 -19.13 9.63 1.70
N SER A 298 -19.16 10.41 2.78
CA SER A 298 -20.34 10.67 3.62
C SER A 298 -21.12 11.92 3.19
N GLY A 299 -20.68 12.60 2.12
CA GLY A 299 -21.35 13.79 1.59
C GLY A 299 -21.02 15.10 2.32
N GLU A 300 -19.95 15.15 3.12
CA GLU A 300 -19.50 16.40 3.73
C GLU A 300 -19.05 17.41 2.66
N SER A 301 -19.27 18.70 2.90
CA SER A 301 -18.94 19.73 1.90
C SER A 301 -17.42 19.79 1.63
N ILE A 302 -17.04 19.91 0.36
CA ILE A 302 -15.64 20.01 -0.08
C ILE A 302 -14.89 21.13 0.66
N ASN A 303 -15.51 22.30 0.86
CA ASN A 303 -14.87 23.43 1.55
C ASN A 303 -14.47 23.08 2.98
N LYS A 304 -15.33 22.38 3.74
CA LYS A 304 -14.98 21.93 5.10
C LYS A 304 -13.85 20.89 5.10
N ILE A 305 -13.85 19.98 4.13
CA ILE A 305 -12.80 18.96 4.01
C ILE A 305 -11.46 19.63 3.65
N VAL A 306 -11.46 20.61 2.75
CA VAL A 306 -10.27 21.42 2.42
C VAL A 306 -9.74 22.14 3.65
N GLN A 307 -10.60 22.80 4.43
CA GLN A 307 -10.19 23.45 5.68
C GLN A 307 -9.59 22.45 6.68
N PHE A 308 -10.22 21.28 6.83
CA PHE A 308 -9.70 20.19 7.66
C PHE A 308 -8.31 19.74 7.21
N ILE A 309 -8.11 19.47 5.92
CA ILE A 309 -6.81 19.05 5.37
C ILE A 309 -5.75 20.13 5.57
N LYS A 310 -6.06 21.39 5.23
CA LYS A 310 -5.10 22.51 5.32
C LYS A 310 -4.69 22.84 6.75
N LYS A 311 -5.49 22.47 7.76
CA LYS A 311 -5.10 22.57 9.17
C LYS A 311 -3.87 21.70 9.48
N TYR A 312 -3.78 20.51 8.89
CA TYR A 312 -2.68 19.56 9.16
C TYR A 312 -1.60 19.57 8.08
N LEU A 313 -1.94 19.95 6.84
CA LEU A 313 -1.07 19.89 5.67
C LEU A 313 -1.04 21.25 4.95
N PRO A 314 -0.39 22.27 5.53
CA PRO A 314 -0.60 23.67 5.14
C PRO A 314 0.00 24.06 3.78
N THR A 315 0.91 23.26 3.21
CA THR A 315 1.52 23.51 1.89
C THR A 315 0.73 22.88 0.73
N ARG A 316 -0.27 22.02 1.01
CA ARG A 316 -1.07 21.38 -0.04
C ARG A 316 -1.93 22.39 -0.78
N LYS A 317 -1.88 22.34 -2.12
CA LYS A 317 -2.70 23.21 -2.97
C LYS A 317 -4.15 22.76 -2.93
N GLU A 318 -5.05 23.73 -2.88
CA GLU A 318 -6.48 23.46 -2.82
C GLU A 318 -7.00 22.69 -4.04
N GLU A 319 -6.53 23.04 -5.23
CA GLU A 319 -6.87 22.36 -6.48
C GLU A 319 -6.47 20.88 -6.46
N GLU A 320 -5.28 20.57 -5.94
CA GLU A 320 -4.80 19.20 -5.78
C GLU A 320 -5.64 18.43 -4.77
N ILE A 321 -6.02 19.07 -3.64
CA ILE A 321 -6.91 18.49 -2.64
C ILE A 321 -8.27 18.15 -3.27
N VAL A 322 -8.90 19.12 -3.95
CA VAL A 322 -10.23 18.94 -4.56
C VAL A 322 -10.20 17.84 -5.62
N LYS A 323 -9.18 17.79 -6.47
CA LYS A 323 -9.00 16.71 -7.45
C LYS A 323 -8.91 15.35 -6.76
N ASN A 324 -8.04 15.23 -5.76
CA ASN A 324 -7.84 14.00 -4.97
C ASN A 324 -9.13 13.52 -4.27
N LEU A 325 -9.94 14.44 -3.76
CA LEU A 325 -11.23 14.11 -3.13
C LEU A 325 -12.24 13.59 -4.15
N LYS A 326 -12.29 14.16 -5.35
CA LYS A 326 -13.17 13.67 -6.44
C LYS A 326 -12.78 12.27 -6.90
N GLU A 327 -11.49 11.99 -7.02
CA GLU A 327 -10.96 10.68 -7.40
C GLU A 327 -11.35 9.60 -6.37
N ARG A 328 -11.24 9.88 -5.07
CA ARG A 328 -11.66 8.99 -3.96
C ARG A 328 -13.17 8.69 -3.90
N VAL A 329 -13.97 9.35 -4.72
CA VAL A 329 -15.42 9.08 -4.84
C VAL A 329 -15.75 8.39 -6.15
N ASN A 330 -15.13 8.84 -7.25
CA ASN A 330 -15.55 8.46 -8.60
C ASN A 330 -14.73 7.32 -9.20
N ASP A 331 -13.48 7.16 -8.79
CA ASP A 331 -12.61 6.10 -9.29
C ASP A 331 -12.80 4.82 -8.44
N PRO A 332 -13.25 3.70 -9.03
CA PRO A 332 -13.49 2.46 -8.30
C PRO A 332 -12.29 1.93 -7.54
N LEU A 333 -11.06 2.15 -8.03
CA LEU A 333 -9.83 1.72 -7.39
C LEU A 333 -9.45 2.68 -6.27
N PHE A 334 -9.36 3.99 -6.55
CA PHE A 334 -8.91 4.96 -5.56
C PHE A 334 -9.88 5.13 -4.40
N ARG A 335 -11.16 4.80 -4.59
CA ARG A 335 -12.15 4.75 -3.52
C ARG A 335 -11.84 3.72 -2.43
N THR A 336 -10.99 2.73 -2.67
CA THR A 336 -10.61 1.75 -1.64
C THR A 336 -9.10 1.69 -1.44
N TYR A 337 -8.31 1.66 -2.51
CA TYR A 337 -6.86 1.56 -2.42
C TYR A 337 -6.24 2.74 -1.67
N GLN A 338 -6.60 3.98 -2.01
CA GLN A 338 -6.05 5.15 -1.29
C GLN A 338 -6.61 5.29 0.14
N TYR A 339 -7.71 4.61 0.48
CA TYR A 339 -8.22 4.56 1.84
C TYR A 339 -7.34 3.68 2.75
N ILE A 340 -6.78 2.60 2.20
CA ILE A 340 -6.15 1.54 3.01
C ILE A 340 -4.91 2.03 3.75
N TYR A 341 -4.10 2.91 3.15
CA TYR A 341 -2.85 3.42 3.71
C TYR A 341 -3.02 3.94 5.14
N GLY A 342 -3.92 4.91 5.35
CA GLY A 342 -4.06 5.58 6.64
C GLY A 342 -4.61 4.66 7.73
N ILE A 343 -5.63 3.87 7.41
CA ILE A 343 -6.24 2.96 8.39
C ILE A 343 -5.33 1.77 8.71
N ALA A 344 -4.62 1.21 7.73
CA ALA A 344 -3.71 0.10 7.93
C ALA A 344 -2.49 0.55 8.75
N LEU A 345 -1.88 1.70 8.44
CA LEU A 345 -0.85 2.33 9.27
C LEU A 345 -1.31 2.48 10.72
N TYR A 346 -2.52 3.00 10.93
CA TYR A 346 -3.06 3.21 12.27
C TYR A 346 -3.17 1.90 13.05
N TYR A 347 -3.80 0.88 12.46
CA TYR A 347 -3.94 -0.44 13.10
C TYR A 347 -2.60 -1.09 13.41
N HIS A 348 -1.66 -1.07 12.45
CA HIS A 348 -0.37 -1.71 12.63
C HIS A 348 0.47 -1.00 13.69
N LYS A 349 0.36 0.33 13.84
CA LYS A 349 0.97 1.07 14.95
C LYS A 349 0.39 0.63 16.31
N LEU A 350 -0.94 0.50 16.42
CA LEU A 350 -1.57 0.00 17.65
C LEU A 350 -1.13 -1.43 17.98
N ILE A 351 -0.94 -2.28 16.97
CA ILE A 351 -0.40 -3.62 17.15
C ILE A 351 1.04 -3.53 17.66
N ALA A 352 1.91 -2.76 17.01
CA ALA A 352 3.31 -2.61 17.41
C ALA A 352 3.46 -2.16 18.87
N ASP A 353 2.59 -1.25 19.34
CA ASP A 353 2.59 -0.75 20.72
C ASP A 353 2.27 -1.83 21.77
N LYS A 354 1.56 -2.90 21.40
CA LYS A 354 1.23 -4.03 22.28
C LYS A 354 2.29 -5.14 22.30
N LEU A 355 3.26 -5.11 21.39
CA LEU A 355 4.21 -6.20 21.18
C LEU A 355 5.58 -5.89 21.78
N THR A 356 6.20 -6.90 22.37
CA THR A 356 7.64 -6.90 22.70
C THR A 356 8.49 -6.93 21.42
N ASN A 357 9.79 -6.63 21.51
CA ASN A 357 10.70 -6.64 20.35
C ASN A 357 10.70 -7.97 19.58
N GLU A 358 10.66 -9.10 20.29
CA GLU A 358 10.62 -10.41 19.63
C GLU A 358 9.26 -10.68 18.98
N GLN A 359 8.16 -10.28 19.63
CA GLN A 359 6.82 -10.38 19.04
C GLN A 359 6.66 -9.47 17.82
N ARG A 360 7.27 -8.28 17.80
CA ARG A 360 7.30 -7.37 16.64
C ARG A 360 8.01 -8.02 15.45
N ARG A 361 9.20 -8.60 15.69
CA ARG A 361 9.94 -9.36 14.68
C ARG A 361 9.09 -10.51 14.13
N GLN A 362 8.48 -11.29 15.01
CA GLN A 362 7.68 -12.44 14.62
C GLN A 362 6.43 -12.03 13.84
N TYR A 363 5.77 -10.93 14.21
CA TYR A 363 4.62 -10.39 13.50
C TYR A 363 4.96 -9.98 12.06
N VAL A 364 6.06 -9.24 11.86
CA VAL A 364 6.51 -8.86 10.51
C VAL A 364 6.91 -10.08 9.70
N LEU A 365 7.67 -11.00 10.30
CA LEU A 365 8.07 -12.25 9.63
C LEU A 365 6.85 -13.08 9.19
N ASP A 366 5.85 -13.16 10.05
CA ASP A 366 4.62 -13.90 9.78
C ASP A 366 3.85 -13.30 8.59
N ILE A 367 3.73 -11.97 8.52
CA ILE A 367 3.12 -11.29 7.35
C ILE A 367 3.97 -11.44 6.09
N TYR A 368 5.30 -11.52 6.22
CA TYR A 368 6.19 -11.76 5.08
C TYR A 368 6.11 -13.19 4.56
N GLN A 369 5.57 -14.13 5.33
CA GLN A 369 5.52 -15.54 4.97
C GLN A 369 4.10 -16.06 4.76
N ASN A 370 3.09 -15.31 5.21
CA ASN A 370 1.69 -15.70 5.17
C ASN A 370 0.77 -14.58 4.69
N VAL A 371 -0.45 -14.96 4.34
CA VAL A 371 -1.55 -14.03 4.12
C VAL A 371 -2.67 -14.28 5.10
N TYR A 372 -3.28 -13.19 5.52
CA TYR A 372 -4.32 -13.20 6.53
C TYR A 372 -5.55 -12.47 6.01
N ASN A 373 -6.71 -12.81 6.55
CA ASN A 373 -7.83 -11.88 6.49
C ASN A 373 -7.57 -10.76 7.52
N PRO A 374 -7.73 -9.47 7.16
CA PRO A 374 -7.55 -8.35 8.08
C PRO A 374 -8.30 -8.51 9.40
N LYS A 375 -9.53 -9.03 9.36
CA LYS A 375 -10.35 -9.30 10.54
C LYS A 375 -9.65 -10.25 11.52
N THR A 376 -9.05 -11.33 11.03
CA THR A 376 -8.33 -12.30 11.86
C THR A 376 -7.22 -11.63 12.69
N ILE A 377 -6.49 -10.70 12.08
CA ILE A 377 -5.39 -9.99 12.75
C ILE A 377 -5.92 -8.94 13.72
N ILE A 378 -6.92 -8.17 13.33
CA ILE A 378 -7.56 -7.17 14.20
C ILE A 378 -8.13 -7.85 15.46
N ASP A 379 -8.85 -8.96 15.30
CA ASP A 379 -9.44 -9.72 16.40
C ASP A 379 -8.35 -10.34 17.30
N LYS A 380 -7.30 -10.94 16.71
CA LYS A 380 -6.18 -11.55 17.45
C LYS A 380 -5.48 -10.58 18.39
N PHE A 381 -5.27 -9.33 17.96
CA PHE A 381 -4.57 -8.32 18.75
C PHE A 381 -5.51 -7.39 19.52
N GLN A 382 -6.83 -7.61 19.44
CA GLN A 382 -7.87 -6.81 20.11
C GLN A 382 -7.62 -5.30 19.93
N VAL A 383 -7.23 -4.91 18.73
CA VAL A 383 -7.02 -3.50 18.40
C VAL A 383 -8.37 -2.94 17.98
N GLU A 384 -9.07 -2.35 18.93
CA GLU A 384 -10.28 -1.58 18.67
C GLU A 384 -9.93 -0.11 18.39
N LEU A 385 -10.88 0.58 17.75
CA LEU A 385 -10.75 1.97 17.33
C LEU A 385 -11.54 2.87 18.26
#